data_AF-A0AAU9DAZ2-F1
#
_entry.id   AF-A0AAU9DAZ2-F1
#
_cell.length_a   1.000
_cell.length_b   1.000
_cell.length_c   1.000
_cell.angle_alpha   90.00
_cell.angle_beta   90.00
_cell.angle_gamma   90.00
#
_symmetry.space_group_name_H-M   'P 1'
#
loop_
_entity.id
_entity.type
_entity.pdbx_description
1 polymer ?
#
loop_
_entity_poly.entity_id
_entity_poly.type
_entity_poly.pdbx_seq_one_letter_code
_entity_poly.pdbx_strand_id
1 'polypeptide(L)'
;MLIDIEKRRADSDTFIARVKLNTRAETQAEERKKFEVELKEVKSDTQAETQAEERKKFEERMREKARKMLSKGYDLEDISEITDLSISEIEKLR
;
A
#
# COMPACT_ATOMS: atom_id res chain seq x y z
N MET A 1 -33.59 -4.64 -55.83
CA MET A 1 -33.98 -3.69 -54.75
C MET A 1 -34.06 -4.33 -53.37
N LEU A 2 -34.80 -5.43 -53.16
CA LEU A 2 -34.87 -6.10 -51.84
C LEU A 2 -33.50 -6.58 -51.31
N ILE A 3 -32.67 -7.17 -52.17
CA ILE A 3 -31.33 -7.69 -51.82
C ILE A 3 -30.38 -6.58 -51.31
N ASP A 4 -30.45 -5.36 -51.85
CA ASP A 4 -29.60 -4.23 -51.43
C ASP A 4 -30.00 -3.61 -50.09
N ILE A 5 -31.26 -3.83 -49.67
CA ILE A 5 -31.76 -3.37 -48.37
C ILE A 5 -31.34 -4.35 -47.27
N GLU A 6 -31.43 -5.66 -47.54
CA GLU A 6 -30.99 -6.69 -46.60
C GLU A 6 -29.48 -6.63 -46.36
N LYS A 7 -28.69 -6.43 -47.42
CA LYS A 7 -27.23 -6.29 -47.30
C LYS A 7 -26.83 -5.07 -46.45
N ARG A 8 -27.49 -3.92 -46.65
CA ARG A 8 -27.29 -2.71 -45.83
C ARG A 8 -27.70 -2.89 -44.38
N ARG A 9 -28.75 -3.66 -44.10
CA ARG A 9 -29.14 -4.00 -42.72
C ARG A 9 -28.09 -4.87 -42.04
N ALA A 10 -27.60 -5.91 -42.72
CA ALA A 10 -26.55 -6.78 -42.18
C ALA A 10 -25.24 -6.03 -41.87
N ASP A 11 -24.84 -5.09 -42.74
CA ASP A 11 -23.66 -4.25 -42.52
C ASP A 11 -23.84 -3.29 -41.33
N SER A 12 -25.04 -2.71 -41.19
CA SER A 12 -25.39 -1.85 -40.05
C SER A 12 -25.39 -2.62 -38.73
N ASP A 13 -25.97 -3.82 -38.70
CA ASP A 13 -26.00 -4.66 -37.51
C ASP A 13 -24.59 -5.10 -37.08
N THR A 14 -23.74 -5.43 -38.06
CA THR A 14 -22.34 -5.77 -37.83
C THR A 14 -21.56 -4.59 -37.26
N PHE A 15 -21.78 -3.38 -37.79
CA PHE A 15 -21.17 -2.16 -37.27
C PHE A 15 -21.60 -1.87 -35.83
N ILE A 16 -22.90 -1.96 -35.53
CA ILE A 16 -23.44 -1.74 -34.18
C ILE A 16 -22.89 -2.78 -33.19
N ALA A 17 -22.80 -4.05 -33.59
CA ALA A 17 -22.21 -5.10 -32.75
C ALA A 17 -20.73 -4.81 -32.43
N ARG A 18 -19.95 -4.37 -33.42
CA ARG A 18 -18.54 -4.02 -33.24
C ARG A 18 -18.35 -2.81 -32.31
N VAL A 19 -19.15 -1.76 -32.49
CA VAL A 19 -19.12 -0.57 -31.61
C VAL A 19 -19.46 -0.97 -30.17
N LYS A 20 -20.52 -1.77 -29.95
CA LYS A 20 -20.89 -2.24 -28.61
C LYS A 20 -19.80 -3.09 -27.95
N LEU A 21 -19.13 -3.96 -28.72
CA LEU A 21 -18.01 -4.75 -28.22
C LEU A 21 -16.81 -3.88 -27.82
N ASN A 22 -16.48 -2.89 -28.64
CA ASN A 22 -15.39 -1.94 -28.35
C ASN A 22 -15.70 -1.10 -27.10
N THR A 23 -16.90 -0.53 -27.00
CA THR A 23 -17.31 0.24 -25.82
C THR A 23 -17.26 -0.62 -24.55
N ARG A 24 -17.69 -1.88 -24.62
CA ARG A 24 -17.61 -2.80 -23.47
C ARG A 24 -16.17 -3.16 -23.10
N ALA A 25 -15.29 -3.31 -24.08
CA ALA A 25 -13.88 -3.56 -23.83
C ALA A 25 -13.18 -2.34 -23.20
N GLU A 26 -13.54 -1.13 -23.66
CA GLU A 26 -13.05 0.13 -23.08
C GLU A 26 -13.51 0.31 -21.64
N THR A 27 -14.80 0.11 -21.35
CA THR A 27 -15.31 0.22 -19.97
C THR A 27 -14.64 -0.80 -19.04
N GLN A 28 -14.43 -2.03 -19.49
CA GLN A 28 -13.72 -3.05 -18.70
C GLN A 28 -12.24 -2.70 -18.48
N ALA A 29 -11.58 -2.08 -19.46
CA ALA A 29 -10.21 -1.63 -19.32
C ALA A 29 -10.09 -0.47 -18.32
N GLU A 30 -11.05 0.45 -18.31
CA GLU A 30 -11.12 1.54 -17.34
C GLU A 30 -11.41 1.04 -15.92
N GLU A 31 -12.35 0.11 -15.75
CA GLU A 31 -12.65 -0.53 -14.46
C GLU A 31 -11.43 -1.27 -13.90
N ARG A 32 -10.70 -2.02 -14.75
CA ARG A 32 -9.46 -2.70 -14.35
C ARG A 32 -8.38 -1.71 -13.90
N LYS A 33 -8.23 -0.59 -14.61
CA LYS A 33 -7.27 0.45 -14.23
C LYS A 33 -7.61 1.10 -12.89
N LYS A 34 -8.89 1.42 -12.65
CA LYS A 34 -9.33 1.97 -11.36
C LYS A 34 -9.04 1.01 -10.22
N PHE A 35 -9.37 -0.27 -10.39
CA PHE A 35 -9.11 -1.29 -9.38
C PHE A 35 -7.61 -1.51 -9.12
N GLU A 36 -6.77 -1.43 -10.16
CA GLU A 36 -5.32 -1.53 -10.00
C GLU A 36 -4.73 -0.35 -9.22
N VAL A 37 -5.26 0.86 -9.43
CA VAL A 37 -4.86 2.06 -8.68
C VAL A 37 -5.27 1.93 -7.21
N GLU A 38 -6.53 1.60 -6.94
CA GLU A 38 -7.03 1.39 -5.57
C GLU A 38 -6.22 0.31 -4.83
N LEU A 39 -5.88 -0.80 -5.49
CA LEU A 39 -5.03 -1.84 -4.90
C LEU A 39 -3.61 -1.36 -4.59
N LYS A 40 -3.03 -0.47 -5.40
CA LYS A 40 -1.70 0.10 -5.14
C LYS A 40 -1.75 1.05 -3.94
N GLU A 41 -2.79 1.88 -3.85
CA GLU A 41 -3.00 2.78 -2.71
C GLU A 41 -3.18 1.99 -1.41
N VAL A 42 -4.08 0.99 -1.39
CA VAL A 42 -4.30 0.14 -0.21
C VAL A 42 -3.02 -0.58 0.22
N LYS A 43 -2.24 -1.10 -0.74
CA LYS A 43 -0.95 -1.74 -0.42
C LYS A 43 0.06 -0.77 0.17
N SER A 44 0.13 0.45 -0.36
CA SER A 44 1.02 1.51 0.15
C SER A 44 0.66 1.88 1.59
N ASP A 45 -0.62 2.12 1.84
CA ASP A 45 -1.10 2.53 3.17
C ASP A 45 -0.89 1.41 4.20
N THR A 46 -1.22 0.17 3.84
CA THR A 46 -1.00 -0.99 4.73
C THR A 46 0.49 -1.20 5.02
N GLN A 47 1.37 -1.02 4.04
CA GLN A 47 2.82 -1.13 4.25
C GLN A 47 3.36 -0.02 5.15
N ALA A 48 2.89 1.22 4.98
CA ALA A 48 3.29 2.34 5.82
C ALA A 48 2.83 2.16 7.27
N GLU A 49 1.59 1.71 7.49
CA GLU A 49 1.07 1.39 8.83
C GLU A 49 1.86 0.26 9.49
N THR A 50 2.13 -0.81 8.74
CA THR A 50 2.91 -1.95 9.25
C THR A 50 4.32 -1.51 9.66
N GLN A 51 4.99 -0.69 8.85
CA GLN A 51 6.32 -0.18 9.16
C GLN A 51 6.31 0.78 10.37
N ALA A 52 5.29 1.62 10.50
CA ALA A 52 5.14 2.51 11.65
C ALA A 52 4.93 1.72 12.95
N GLU A 53 4.12 0.67 12.92
CA GLU A 53 3.96 -0.23 14.06
C GLU A 53 5.23 -0.99 14.41
N GLU A 54 5.96 -1.50 13.43
CA GLU A 54 7.23 -2.21 13.64
C GLU A 54 8.28 -1.28 14.25
N ARG A 55 8.39 -0.04 13.77
CA ARG A 55 9.26 0.99 14.36
C ARG A 55 8.88 1.28 15.81
N LYS A 56 7.60 1.47 16.10
CA LYS A 56 7.11 1.72 17.47
C LYS A 56 7.44 0.54 18.40
N LYS A 57 7.22 -0.69 17.95
CA LYS A 57 7.57 -1.91 18.71
C LYS A 57 9.08 -2.02 18.94
N PHE A 58 9.89 -1.66 17.94
CA PHE A 58 11.34 -1.66 18.06
C PHE A 58 11.82 -0.61 19.08
N GLU A 59 11.33 0.63 18.99
CA GLU A 59 11.64 1.70 19.94
C GLU A 59 11.26 1.31 21.37
N GLU A 60 10.08 0.70 21.56
CA GLU A 60 9.63 0.23 22.87
C GLU A 60 10.53 -0.87 23.43
N ARG A 61 10.96 -1.84 22.60
CA ARG A 61 11.93 -2.87 23.01
C ARG A 61 13.28 -2.26 23.40
N MET A 62 13.76 -1.23 22.71
CA MET A 62 15.00 -0.55 23.09
C MET A 62 14.86 0.18 24.42
N ARG A 63 13.71 0.82 24.67
CA ARG A 63 13.42 1.45 25.97
C ARG A 63 13.31 0.44 27.10
N GLU A 64 12.68 -0.71 26.86
CA GLU A 64 12.61 -1.79 27.86
C GLU A 64 13.99 -2.36 28.17
N LYS A 65 14.81 -2.60 27.14
CA LYS A 65 16.21 -3.05 27.29
C LYS A 65 17.03 -2.03 28.09
N ALA A 66 16.91 -0.75 27.77
CA ALA A 66 17.58 0.33 28.50
C ALA A 66 17.15 0.35 29.98
N ARG A 67 15.85 0.25 30.29
CA ARG A 67 15.35 0.16 31.67
C ARG A 67 15.94 -1.03 32.44
N LYS A 68 16.03 -2.20 31.79
CA LYS A 68 16.62 -3.41 32.39
C LYS A 68 18.12 -3.27 32.63
N MET A 69 18.83 -2.52 31.79
CA MET A 69 20.25 -2.23 31.99
C MET A 69 20.45 -1.18 33.10
N LEU A 70 19.64 -0.12 33.12
CA LEU A 70 19.62 0.85 34.22
C LEU A 70 19.38 0.16 35.57
N SER A 71 18.42 -0.77 35.65
CA SER A 71 18.14 -1.51 36.89
C SER A 71 19.28 -2.43 37.33
N LYS A 72 20.20 -2.77 36.42
CA LYS A 72 21.40 -3.56 36.70
C LYS A 72 22.62 -2.68 37.00
N GLY A 73 22.49 -1.36 36.94
CA GLY A 73 23.55 -0.41 37.24
C GLY A 73 24.54 -0.17 36.10
N TYR A 74 24.14 -0.40 34.84
CA TYR A 74 24.96 -0.02 33.68
C TYR A 74 25.02 1.51 33.53
N ASP A 75 26.15 2.00 33.03
CA ASP A 75 26.35 3.41 32.73
C ASP A 75 25.56 3.85 31.50
N LEU A 76 25.24 5.15 31.43
CA LEU A 76 24.40 5.70 30.36
C LEU A 76 25.07 5.59 28.98
N GLU A 77 26.40 5.67 28.94
CA GLU A 77 27.22 5.55 27.73
C GLU A 77 27.11 4.13 27.16
N ASP A 78 27.33 3.10 27.98
CA ASP A 78 27.16 1.70 27.60
C ASP A 78 25.74 1.41 27.08
N ILE A 79 24.73 1.97 27.75
CA ILE A 79 23.32 1.78 27.34
C ILE A 79 23.07 2.46 26.00
N SER A 80 23.64 3.65 25.77
CA SER A 80 23.50 4.38 24.50
C SER A 80 24.23 3.72 23.34
N GLU A 81 25.31 2.98 23.60
CA GLU A 81 25.98 2.16 22.57
C GLU A 81 25.20 0.87 22.26
N ILE A 82 24.52 0.30 23.26
CA ILE A 82 23.84 -1.00 23.16
C ILE A 82 22.36 -0.88 22.75
N THR A 83 21.78 0.30 22.93
CA THR A 83 20.41 0.64 22.55
C THR A 83 20.47 1.83 21.60
N ASP A 84 19.65 1.87 20.55
CA ASP A 84 19.59 3.02 19.63
C ASP A 84 18.91 4.25 20.27
N LEU A 85 19.14 4.48 21.56
CA LEU A 85 18.62 5.60 22.34
C LEU A 85 19.75 6.56 22.68
N SER A 86 19.46 7.84 22.62
CA SER A 86 20.37 8.87 23.13
C SER A 86 20.45 8.83 24.65
N ILE A 87 21.57 9.29 25.21
CA ILE A 87 21.74 9.47 26.66
C ILE A 87 20.56 10.25 27.26
N SER A 88 20.12 11.32 26.60
CA SER A 88 18.97 12.13 27.05
C SER A 88 17.64 11.37 27.11
N GLU A 89 17.45 10.38 26.23
CA GLU A 89 16.27 9.52 26.25
C GLU A 89 16.38 8.48 27.35
N ILE A 90 17.58 7.92 27.55
CA ILE A 90 17.86 6.95 28.62
C ILE A 90 17.67 7.60 30.00
N GLU A 91 18.11 8.85 30.18
CA GLU A 91 17.89 9.61 31.42
C GLU A 91 16.40 9.77 31.75
N LYS A 92 15.53 9.97 30.73
CA LYS A 92 14.07 10.04 30.91
C LYS A 92 13.43 8.70 31.28
N LEU A 93 14.17 7.59 31.20
CA LEU A 93 13.69 6.25 31.55
C LEU A 93 13.99 5.84 33.00
N ARG A 94 14.81 6.61 33.74
CA ARG A 94 15.03 6.45 35.18
C ARG A 94 13.80 6.88 35.97
#